data_AF-Q1K233-F1
#
_entry.id   AF-Q1K233-F1
#
_cell.length_a   1.000
_cell.length_b   1.000
_cell.length_c   1.000
_cell.angle_alpha   90.00
_cell.angle_beta   90.00
_cell.angle_gamma   90.00
#
_symmetry.space_group_name_H-M   'P 1'
#
loop_
_entity.id
_entity.type
_entity.pdbx_description
1 polymer ?
#
loop_
_entity_poly.entity_id
_entity_poly.type
_entity_poly.pdbx_seq_one_letter_code
_entity_poly.pdbx_strand_id
1 'polypeptide(L)'
;MTIQDRHDILTRLIDLASADTYYHDLYRQRASFYLQQELSQDAYHAYKKMKIQKGALPNQIRNAILQKDWQTVKELTEQDKKMRSELQRRAESVVFAEKIYEPVDVAIDPFSPGMHTLVGLTMGRLKELHRKTVVSLQKLSEKDNDWRGFYQQRLEVFNTLSISDASIDDEEQFVPEVVLEEEAEEALESGNMARLEQLAEKILEGKNDDGQPTSEQLLADKHQHPDDFLYQFSPAVIERAAQFGLSHYQVAENSQEYAPLSRFAWHPTFTDVEDREPHVLQVPDIPFDDNTPEALKARIQMFAVHPFINSSGVRFLPHMVAEDLLVEDFPEPEAGGVFPDGGLLKFLGLNQRSLLDRQTIEAALLAHGNTFVEQELGLDPRQFKLVCIPADLHLRIGQDRGWGQQKIWTHFDGYMVMEAGRRRALAGGDVRYGGIYDLLGISRNYSSERIITRFAVVQRKRLAVWQNGL
;
A
#
# COMPACT_ATOMS: atom_id res chain seq x y z
N MET A 1 -5.41 30.06 -12.44
CA MET A 1 -6.30 28.98 -11.95
C MET A 1 -7.16 29.54 -10.83
N THR A 2 -8.48 29.31 -10.85
CA THR A 2 -9.39 29.81 -9.80
C THR A 2 -9.34 28.91 -8.54
N ILE A 3 -9.88 29.37 -7.40
CA ILE A 3 -10.03 28.53 -6.19
C ILE A 3 -10.91 27.30 -6.50
N GLN A 4 -12.00 27.51 -7.23
CA GLN A 4 -12.91 26.43 -7.63
C GLN A 4 -12.21 25.38 -8.51
N ASP A 5 -11.37 25.81 -9.46
CA ASP A 5 -10.57 24.89 -10.28
C ASP A 5 -9.58 24.10 -9.42
N ARG A 6 -8.97 24.76 -8.44
CA ARG A 6 -8.03 24.10 -7.52
C ARG A 6 -8.71 23.06 -6.66
N HIS A 7 -9.89 23.37 -6.11
CA HIS A 7 -10.67 22.41 -5.31
C HIS A 7 -11.15 21.22 -6.14
N ASP A 8 -11.51 21.42 -7.41
CA ASP A 8 -11.82 20.32 -8.32
C ASP A 8 -10.60 19.42 -8.56
N ILE A 9 -9.42 20.00 -8.81
CA ILE A 9 -8.16 19.24 -8.93
C ILE A 9 -7.85 18.47 -7.64
N LEU A 10 -7.92 19.14 -6.48
CA LEU A 10 -7.65 18.52 -5.17
C LEU A 10 -8.58 17.33 -4.90
N THR A 11 -9.88 17.49 -5.17
CA THR A 11 -10.88 16.43 -5.02
C THR A 11 -10.51 15.22 -5.88
N ARG A 12 -10.20 15.45 -7.17
CA ARG A 12 -9.82 14.39 -8.10
C ARG A 12 -8.53 13.68 -7.72
N LEU A 13 -7.52 14.42 -7.28
CA LEU A 13 -6.24 13.84 -6.85
C LEU A 13 -6.40 12.97 -5.60
N ILE A 14 -7.25 13.39 -4.65
CA ILE A 14 -7.56 12.60 -3.46
C ILE A 14 -8.33 11.32 -3.82
N ASP A 15 -9.31 11.43 -4.72
CA ASP A 15 -10.07 10.28 -5.20
C ASP A 15 -9.14 9.29 -5.93
N LEU A 16 -8.25 9.78 -6.80
CA LEU A 16 -7.24 8.95 -7.47
C LEU A 16 -6.25 8.32 -6.48
N ALA A 17 -5.80 9.05 -5.46
CA ALA A 17 -4.91 8.50 -4.46
C ALA A 17 -5.54 7.30 -3.70
N SER A 18 -6.87 7.21 -3.66
CA SER A 18 -7.58 6.10 -3.03
C SER A 18 -7.86 4.94 -4.00
N ALA A 19 -8.03 5.24 -5.29
CA ALA A 19 -8.37 4.26 -6.32
C ALA A 19 -7.15 3.67 -7.04
N ASP A 20 -6.19 4.50 -7.45
CA ASP A 20 -4.92 4.13 -8.09
C ASP A 20 -3.80 4.16 -7.05
N THR A 21 -3.89 3.23 -6.10
CA THR A 21 -3.00 3.15 -4.92
C THR A 21 -1.52 3.01 -5.31
N TYR A 22 -1.23 2.41 -6.46
CA TYR A 22 0.10 2.27 -7.05
C TYR A 22 0.89 3.58 -7.15
N TYR A 23 0.18 4.70 -7.40
CA TYR A 23 0.73 6.06 -7.45
C TYR A 23 0.15 6.99 -6.38
N HIS A 24 -0.39 6.44 -5.28
CA HIS A 24 -0.96 7.18 -4.15
C HIS A 24 -0.08 8.34 -3.70
N ASP A 25 1.21 8.06 -3.52
CA ASP A 25 2.22 9.01 -3.05
C ASP A 25 2.43 10.18 -4.02
N LEU A 26 2.45 9.90 -5.32
CA LEU A 26 2.54 10.93 -6.37
C LEU A 26 1.29 11.82 -6.41
N TYR A 27 0.09 11.22 -6.38
CA TYR A 27 -1.15 12.00 -6.36
C TYR A 27 -1.24 12.87 -5.10
N ARG A 28 -0.86 12.34 -3.94
CA ARG A 28 -0.85 13.09 -2.67
C ARG A 28 0.20 14.20 -2.68
N GLN A 29 1.39 13.98 -3.25
CA GLN A 29 2.40 15.02 -3.44
C GLN A 29 1.90 16.13 -4.36
N ARG A 30 1.26 15.78 -5.48
CA ARG A 30 0.65 16.77 -6.39
C ARG A 30 -0.50 17.52 -5.73
N ALA A 31 -1.31 16.86 -4.92
CA ALA A 31 -2.38 17.48 -4.15
C ALA A 31 -1.81 18.46 -3.10
N SER A 32 -0.74 18.07 -2.41
CA SER A 32 0.01 18.93 -1.48
C SER A 32 0.53 20.19 -2.17
N PHE A 33 1.12 20.07 -3.37
CA PHE A 33 1.56 21.23 -4.15
C PHE A 33 0.44 22.26 -4.40
N TYR A 34 -0.76 21.80 -4.72
CA TYR A 34 -1.90 22.69 -4.90
C TYR A 34 -2.41 23.25 -3.57
N LEU A 35 -2.57 22.42 -2.55
CA LEU A 35 -3.09 22.83 -1.25
C LEU A 35 -2.17 23.85 -0.55
N GLN A 36 -0.85 23.73 -0.70
CA GLN A 36 0.12 24.67 -0.13
C GLN A 36 -0.08 26.12 -0.57
N GLN A 37 -0.70 26.35 -1.74
CA GLN A 37 -1.03 27.70 -2.23
C GLN A 37 -2.21 28.35 -1.48
N GLU A 38 -2.90 27.58 -0.62
CA GLU A 38 -4.09 27.98 0.13
C GLU A 38 -3.91 27.79 1.63
N LEU A 39 -3.36 26.64 2.03
CA LEU A 39 -3.15 26.24 3.41
C LEU A 39 -1.88 25.38 3.48
N SER A 40 -0.78 25.98 3.94
CA SER A 40 0.45 25.23 4.22
C SER A 40 0.25 24.23 5.37
N GLN A 41 1.13 23.24 5.45
CA GLN A 41 1.12 22.25 6.52
C GLN A 41 1.28 22.90 7.91
N ASP A 42 2.18 23.87 8.06
CA ASP A 42 2.33 24.64 9.30
C ASP A 42 1.05 25.40 9.68
N ALA A 43 0.39 26.00 8.70
CA ALA A 43 -0.85 26.71 8.90
C ALA A 43 -2.00 25.76 9.29
N TYR A 44 -1.99 24.53 8.77
CA TYR A 44 -2.92 23.48 9.19
C TYR A 44 -2.65 23.00 10.62
N HIS A 45 -1.39 22.80 11.02
CA HIS A 45 -1.04 22.49 12.41
C HIS A 45 -1.44 23.62 13.37
N ALA A 46 -1.23 24.88 12.98
CA ALA A 46 -1.71 26.03 13.73
C ALA A 46 -3.25 26.06 13.84
N TYR A 47 -3.96 25.71 12.76
CA TYR A 47 -5.42 25.57 12.76
C TYR A 47 -5.88 24.50 13.77
N LYS A 48 -5.25 23.31 13.81
CA LYS A 48 -5.56 22.26 14.79
C LYS A 48 -5.37 22.76 16.22
N LYS A 49 -4.26 23.44 16.52
CA LYS A 49 -4.00 24.06 17.83
C LYS A 49 -5.08 25.09 18.19
N MET A 50 -5.46 25.95 17.26
CA MET A 50 -6.53 26.95 17.46
C MET A 50 -7.90 26.29 17.70
N LYS A 51 -8.23 25.20 17.00
CA LYS A 51 -9.47 24.42 17.21
C LYS A 51 -9.55 23.86 18.63
N ILE A 52 -8.44 23.33 19.15
CA ILE A 52 -8.33 22.85 20.54
C ILE A 52 -8.48 24.01 21.54
N GLN A 53 -7.77 25.12 21.32
CA GLN A 53 -7.86 26.30 22.18
C GLN A 53 -9.29 26.85 22.26
N LYS A 54 -9.99 26.92 21.12
CA LYS A 54 -11.39 27.32 21.08
C LYS A 54 -12.27 26.41 21.93
N GLY A 55 -12.02 25.09 21.91
CA GLY A 55 -12.74 24.13 22.75
C GLY A 55 -12.59 24.38 24.26
N ALA A 56 -11.46 24.97 24.68
CA ALA A 56 -11.20 25.31 26.08
C ALA A 56 -11.77 26.67 26.52
N LEU A 57 -12.04 27.60 25.59
CA LEU A 57 -12.51 28.96 25.89
C LEU A 57 -13.82 29.02 26.70
N PRO A 58 -14.87 28.19 26.44
CA PRO A 58 -16.10 28.25 27.24
C PRO A 58 -15.88 28.03 28.74
N ASN A 59 -14.95 27.13 29.10
CA ASN A 59 -14.61 26.87 30.50
C ASN A 59 -13.82 28.04 31.11
N GLN A 60 -12.90 28.64 30.36
CA GLN A 60 -12.16 29.83 30.80
C GLN A 60 -13.09 31.03 31.03
N ILE A 61 -14.05 31.25 30.12
CA ILE A 61 -15.08 32.29 30.26
C ILE A 61 -15.94 32.02 31.50
N ARG A 62 -16.39 30.77 31.71
CA ARG A 62 -17.17 30.39 32.90
C ARG A 62 -16.40 30.67 34.19
N ASN A 63 -15.12 30.34 34.24
CA ASN A 63 -14.27 30.60 35.41
C ASN A 63 -14.12 32.11 35.68
N ALA A 64 -13.92 32.92 34.63
CA ALA A 64 -13.85 34.37 34.77
C ALA A 64 -15.18 34.99 35.26
N ILE A 65 -16.33 34.46 34.80
CA ILE A 65 -17.66 34.85 35.30
C ILE A 65 -17.78 34.53 36.81
N LEU A 66 -17.39 33.33 37.24
CA LEU A 66 -17.44 32.93 38.65
C LEU A 66 -16.55 33.83 39.54
N GLN A 67 -15.42 34.29 39.01
CA GLN A 67 -14.51 35.22 39.68
C GLN A 67 -14.94 36.69 39.57
N LYS A 68 -16.03 36.98 38.83
CA LYS A 68 -16.53 38.33 38.53
C LYS A 68 -15.51 39.23 37.80
N ASP A 69 -14.56 38.63 37.09
CA ASP A 69 -13.58 39.34 36.27
C ASP A 69 -14.15 39.62 34.87
N TRP A 70 -14.93 40.70 34.77
CA TRP A 70 -15.62 41.08 33.54
C TRP A 70 -14.69 41.55 32.42
N GLN A 71 -13.48 42.01 32.75
CA GLN A 71 -12.48 42.39 31.75
C GLN A 71 -11.98 41.15 31.02
N THR A 72 -11.59 40.12 31.77
CA THR A 72 -11.18 38.82 31.20
C THR A 72 -12.33 38.17 30.40
N VAL A 73 -13.58 38.26 30.87
CA VAL A 73 -14.75 37.76 30.11
C VAL A 73 -14.87 38.45 28.74
N LYS A 74 -14.70 39.77 28.68
CA LYS A 74 -14.77 40.52 27.41
C LYS A 74 -13.66 40.09 26.46
N GLU A 75 -12.42 40.01 26.94
CA GLU A 75 -11.26 39.62 26.15
C GLU A 75 -11.39 38.21 25.57
N LEU A 76 -11.78 37.23 26.40
CA LEU A 76 -11.99 35.85 25.97
C LEU A 76 -13.15 35.70 24.98
N THR A 77 -14.20 36.50 25.12
CA THR A 77 -15.34 36.49 24.17
C THR A 77 -14.95 37.10 22.82
N GLU A 78 -14.15 38.17 22.81
CA GLU A 78 -13.60 38.73 21.57
C GLU A 78 -12.64 37.77 20.89
N GLN A 79 -11.80 37.07 21.67
CA GLN A 79 -10.94 36.00 21.17
C GLN A 79 -11.76 34.86 20.56
N ASP A 80 -12.84 34.41 21.21
CA ASP A 80 -13.73 33.36 20.69
C ASP A 80 -14.34 33.73 19.34
N LYS A 81 -14.80 35.00 19.20
CA LYS A 81 -15.34 35.52 17.94
C LYS A 81 -14.29 35.51 16.83
N LYS A 82 -13.08 36.02 17.10
CA LYS A 82 -11.95 36.02 16.15
C LYS A 82 -11.56 34.61 15.72
N MET A 83 -11.44 33.68 16.68
CA MET A 83 -11.16 32.28 16.38
C MET A 83 -12.28 31.63 15.58
N ARG A 84 -13.55 31.92 15.88
CA ARG A 84 -14.69 31.39 15.13
C ARG A 84 -14.68 31.85 13.67
N SER A 85 -14.44 33.13 13.42
CA SER A 85 -14.35 33.65 12.04
C SER A 85 -13.17 33.03 11.28
N GLU A 86 -12.03 32.87 11.94
CA GLU A 86 -10.84 32.30 11.30
C GLU A 86 -11.01 30.80 11.00
N LEU A 87 -11.61 30.05 11.93
CA LEU A 87 -11.92 28.63 11.72
C LEU A 87 -12.93 28.43 10.59
N GLN A 88 -13.96 29.29 10.51
CA GLN A 88 -14.97 29.24 9.45
C GLN A 88 -14.36 29.58 8.09
N ARG A 89 -13.48 30.58 8.02
CA ARG A 89 -12.82 31.00 6.78
C ARG A 89 -12.00 29.90 6.13
N ARG A 90 -11.41 29.00 6.93
CA ARG A 90 -10.55 27.91 6.45
C ARG A 90 -11.24 26.54 6.42
N ALA A 91 -12.53 26.48 6.72
CA ALA A 91 -13.22 25.20 6.94
C ALA A 91 -13.12 24.26 5.72
N GLU A 92 -13.27 24.79 4.50
CA GLU A 92 -13.19 24.00 3.27
C GLU A 92 -11.78 23.47 3.00
N SER A 93 -10.74 24.33 3.03
CA SER A 93 -9.35 23.91 2.80
C SER A 93 -8.86 22.91 3.86
N VAL A 94 -9.42 22.95 5.07
CA VAL A 94 -9.09 22.00 6.15
C VAL A 94 -9.58 20.59 5.85
N VAL A 95 -10.71 20.42 5.15
CA VAL A 95 -11.17 19.09 4.71
C VAL A 95 -10.16 18.44 3.77
N PHE A 96 -9.57 19.23 2.87
CA PHE A 96 -8.48 18.75 2.01
C PHE A 96 -7.21 18.48 2.81
N ALA A 97 -6.85 19.37 3.74
CA ALA A 97 -5.66 19.21 4.58
C ALA A 97 -5.70 17.96 5.46
N GLU A 98 -6.86 17.61 6.01
CA GLU A 98 -7.03 16.36 6.76
C GLU A 98 -6.73 15.13 5.90
N LYS A 99 -7.06 15.15 4.60
CA LYS A 99 -6.78 14.01 3.69
C LYS A 99 -5.36 14.01 3.13
N ILE A 100 -4.72 15.18 3.03
CA ILE A 100 -3.42 15.35 2.35
C ILE A 100 -2.24 15.41 3.33
N TYR A 101 -2.40 16.02 4.50
CA TYR A 101 -1.29 16.24 5.44
C TYR A 101 -1.27 15.22 6.58
N GLU A 102 -2.42 14.67 6.97
CA GLU A 102 -2.44 13.66 8.03
C GLU A 102 -1.94 12.30 7.49
N PRO A 103 -1.19 11.53 8.30
CA PRO A 103 -0.80 10.17 7.93
C PRO A 103 -2.02 9.31 7.60
N VAL A 104 -1.93 8.54 6.53
CA VAL A 104 -2.95 7.58 6.12
C VAL A 104 -2.31 6.21 6.09
N ASP A 105 -3.03 5.18 6.55
CA ASP A 105 -2.56 3.81 6.40
C ASP A 105 -2.51 3.42 4.91
N VAL A 106 -1.56 2.58 4.52
CA VAL A 106 -1.45 2.05 3.14
C VAL A 106 -2.74 1.35 2.73
N ALA A 107 -3.49 1.96 1.81
CA ALA A 107 -4.74 1.40 1.28
C ALA A 107 -4.48 0.09 0.54
N ILE A 108 -5.47 -0.81 0.49
CA ILE A 108 -5.40 -2.00 -0.37
C ILE A 108 -5.90 -1.58 -1.75
N ASP A 109 -5.17 -1.97 -2.79
CA ASP A 109 -5.56 -1.74 -4.16
C ASP A 109 -6.82 -2.56 -4.51
N PRO A 110 -7.97 -1.92 -4.78
CA PRO A 110 -9.19 -2.64 -5.11
C PRO A 110 -9.08 -3.33 -6.47
N PHE A 111 -8.22 -2.84 -7.37
CA PHE A 111 -8.04 -3.40 -8.70
C PHE A 111 -6.98 -4.49 -8.76
N SER A 112 -6.33 -4.82 -7.64
CA SER A 112 -5.46 -5.98 -7.58
C SER A 112 -6.30 -7.28 -7.60
N PRO A 113 -5.80 -8.36 -8.22
CA PRO A 113 -6.61 -9.56 -8.42
C PRO A 113 -7.00 -10.14 -7.06
N GLY A 114 -8.29 -10.42 -6.87
CA GLY A 114 -8.84 -10.98 -5.62
C GLY A 114 -8.85 -10.04 -4.41
N MET A 115 -8.54 -8.74 -4.57
CA MET A 115 -8.42 -7.81 -3.42
C MET A 115 -9.65 -6.94 -3.17
N HIS A 116 -10.57 -6.81 -4.14
CA HIS A 116 -11.75 -5.93 -4.03
C HIS A 116 -12.71 -6.33 -2.90
N THR A 117 -12.88 -7.63 -2.64
CA THR A 117 -13.70 -8.12 -1.52
C THR A 117 -13.10 -7.76 -0.16
N LEU A 118 -11.76 -7.69 -0.06
CA LEU A 118 -11.04 -7.35 1.17
C LEU A 118 -11.16 -5.88 1.58
N VAL A 119 -11.54 -5.04 0.62
CA VAL A 119 -11.90 -3.64 0.87
C VAL A 119 -13.42 -3.43 0.94
N GLY A 120 -14.20 -4.52 0.97
CA GLY A 120 -15.67 -4.47 1.09
C GLY A 120 -16.37 -3.91 -0.15
N LEU A 121 -15.78 -4.09 -1.34
CA LEU A 121 -16.38 -3.70 -2.61
C LEU A 121 -16.98 -4.92 -3.31
N THR A 122 -18.24 -4.79 -3.73
CA THR A 122 -18.85 -5.71 -4.71
C THR A 122 -18.28 -5.42 -6.11
N MET A 123 -18.45 -6.37 -7.03
CA MET A 123 -18.08 -6.16 -8.43
C MET A 123 -18.79 -4.95 -9.07
N GLY A 124 -20.07 -4.72 -8.75
CA GLY A 124 -20.79 -3.53 -9.19
C GLY A 124 -20.16 -2.22 -8.70
N ARG A 125 -19.75 -2.17 -7.43
CA ARG A 125 -19.06 -0.99 -6.86
C ARG A 125 -17.65 -0.81 -7.41
N LEU A 126 -16.95 -1.91 -7.73
CA LEU A 126 -15.63 -1.88 -8.37
C LEU A 126 -15.70 -1.25 -9.77
N LYS A 127 -16.70 -1.63 -10.58
CA LYS A 127 -16.95 -1.03 -11.90
C LYS A 127 -17.27 0.46 -11.82
N GLU A 128 -18.08 0.87 -10.84
CA GLU A 128 -18.36 2.29 -10.62
C GLU A 128 -17.12 3.07 -10.17
N LEU A 129 -16.27 2.48 -9.33
CA LEU A 129 -14.99 3.07 -8.94
C LEU A 129 -14.06 3.24 -10.15
N HIS A 130 -13.98 2.23 -11.02
CA HIS A 130 -13.21 2.29 -12.27
C HIS A 130 -13.68 3.43 -13.17
N ARG A 131 -14.99 3.51 -13.42
CA ARG A 131 -15.58 4.58 -14.24
C ARG A 131 -15.29 5.97 -13.66
N LYS A 132 -15.41 6.15 -12.34
CA LYS A 132 -15.05 7.41 -11.66
C LYS A 132 -13.57 7.75 -11.79
N THR A 133 -12.71 6.74 -11.75
CA THR A 133 -11.25 6.87 -11.89
C THR A 133 -10.89 7.35 -13.29
N VAL A 134 -11.42 6.69 -14.33
CA VAL A 134 -11.27 7.08 -15.74
C VAL A 134 -11.72 8.53 -15.98
N VAL A 135 -12.90 8.91 -15.50
CA VAL A 135 -13.41 10.29 -15.62
C VAL A 135 -12.51 11.30 -14.89
N SER A 136 -11.95 10.93 -13.73
CA SER A 136 -11.07 11.81 -12.96
C SER A 136 -9.73 12.02 -13.65
N LEU A 137 -9.13 10.96 -14.21
CA LEU A 137 -7.92 11.02 -15.02
C LEU A 137 -8.11 11.90 -16.26
N GLN A 138 -9.21 11.72 -16.98
CA GLN A 138 -9.53 12.54 -18.16
C GLN A 138 -9.61 14.03 -17.80
N LYS A 139 -10.38 14.38 -16.76
CA LYS A 139 -10.52 15.78 -16.33
C LYS A 139 -9.23 16.38 -15.78
N LEU A 140 -8.40 15.60 -15.09
CA LEU A 140 -7.09 16.05 -14.64
C LEU A 140 -6.14 16.30 -15.81
N SER A 141 -6.19 15.48 -16.87
CA SER A 141 -5.39 15.70 -18.08
C SER A 141 -5.72 17.02 -18.80
N GLU A 142 -6.95 17.50 -18.67
CA GLU A 142 -7.41 18.78 -19.22
C GLU A 142 -7.02 19.98 -18.34
N LYS A 143 -7.03 19.81 -17.00
CA LYS A 143 -6.88 20.90 -16.02
C LYS A 143 -5.46 21.08 -15.49
N ASP A 144 -4.69 20.01 -15.36
CA ASP A 144 -3.33 20.01 -14.80
C ASP A 144 -2.31 19.69 -15.91
N ASN A 145 -1.84 20.77 -16.56
CA ASN A 145 -1.00 20.69 -17.75
C ASN A 145 0.36 20.03 -17.49
N ASP A 146 0.98 20.26 -16.33
CA ASP A 146 2.33 19.75 -16.04
C ASP A 146 2.34 18.22 -15.91
N TRP A 147 1.20 17.63 -15.51
CA TRP A 147 1.03 16.20 -15.32
C TRP A 147 0.14 15.55 -16.38
N ARG A 148 -0.26 16.28 -17.43
CA ARG A 148 -1.12 15.77 -18.49
C ARG A 148 -0.66 14.43 -19.05
N GLY A 149 0.61 14.33 -19.44
CA GLY A 149 1.16 13.09 -20.01
C GLY A 149 1.11 11.91 -19.04
N PHE A 150 1.33 12.17 -17.74
CA PHE A 150 1.20 11.15 -16.70
C PHE A 150 -0.26 10.69 -16.55
N TYR A 151 -1.23 11.59 -16.49
CA TYR A 151 -2.64 11.20 -16.42
C TYR A 151 -3.12 10.46 -17.66
N GLN A 152 -2.64 10.83 -18.85
CA GLN A 152 -2.95 10.14 -20.10
C GLN A 152 -2.40 8.72 -20.12
N GLN A 153 -1.14 8.53 -19.70
CA GLN A 153 -0.57 7.20 -19.55
C GLN A 153 -1.40 6.36 -18.57
N ARG A 154 -1.76 6.91 -17.40
CA ARG A 154 -2.63 6.20 -16.44
C ARG A 154 -4.03 5.92 -17.00
N LEU A 155 -4.58 6.81 -17.82
CA LEU A 155 -5.87 6.59 -18.47
C LEU A 155 -5.82 5.40 -19.42
N GLU A 156 -4.74 5.24 -20.20
CA GLU A 156 -4.52 4.10 -21.08
C GLU A 156 -4.51 2.79 -20.29
N VAL A 157 -3.78 2.74 -19.17
CA VAL A 157 -3.80 1.60 -18.23
C VAL A 157 -5.21 1.23 -17.83
N PHE A 158 -5.94 2.19 -17.25
CA PHE A 158 -7.28 1.92 -16.73
C PHE A 158 -8.24 1.48 -17.84
N ASN A 159 -8.09 1.95 -19.08
CA ASN A 159 -8.88 1.48 -20.21
C ASN A 159 -8.55 0.04 -20.64
N THR A 160 -7.34 -0.45 -20.35
CA THR A 160 -6.94 -1.84 -20.62
C THR A 160 -7.25 -2.81 -19.48
N LEU A 161 -7.60 -2.30 -18.29
CA LEU A 161 -7.98 -3.15 -17.16
C LEU A 161 -9.29 -3.90 -17.49
N SER A 162 -9.17 -5.20 -17.73
CA SER A 162 -10.31 -6.12 -17.79
C SER A 162 -10.84 -6.34 -16.38
N ILE A 163 -11.78 -5.50 -15.94
CA ILE A 163 -12.64 -5.84 -14.81
C ILE A 163 -13.67 -6.80 -15.39
N SER A 164 -13.38 -8.10 -15.32
CA SER A 164 -14.22 -9.14 -15.93
C SER A 164 -15.68 -8.83 -15.64
N ASP A 165 -16.39 -8.43 -16.69
CA ASP A 165 -17.81 -8.68 -16.74
C ASP A 165 -17.89 -10.20 -16.77
N ALA A 166 -18.39 -10.82 -15.70
CA ALA A 166 -19.20 -12.03 -15.89
C ALA A 166 -20.49 -11.62 -16.63
N SER A 167 -20.36 -10.92 -17.77
CA SER A 167 -21.44 -10.75 -18.72
C SER A 167 -21.60 -12.10 -19.37
N ILE A 168 -22.71 -12.71 -19.02
CA ILE A 168 -23.29 -13.93 -19.58
C ILE A 168 -23.62 -13.65 -21.05
N ASP A 169 -22.61 -13.52 -21.90
CA ASP A 169 -22.76 -13.48 -23.36
C ASP A 169 -21.50 -14.11 -23.97
N ASP A 170 -21.28 -15.38 -23.64
CA ASP A 170 -20.89 -16.43 -24.57
C ASP A 170 -21.11 -17.76 -23.84
N GLU A 171 -21.89 -18.64 -24.47
CA GLU A 171 -22.20 -19.98 -23.98
C GLU A 171 -20.89 -20.75 -23.72
N GLU A 172 -20.79 -21.44 -22.58
CA GLU A 172 -19.67 -22.31 -22.14
C GLU A 172 -18.46 -21.66 -21.42
N GLN A 173 -18.65 -20.68 -20.54
CA GLN A 173 -17.64 -20.37 -19.50
C GLN A 173 -18.10 -20.80 -18.10
N PHE A 174 -17.22 -21.56 -17.44
CA PHE A 174 -17.36 -21.95 -16.03
C PHE A 174 -17.40 -20.69 -15.16
N VAL A 175 -18.52 -20.44 -14.49
CA VAL A 175 -18.67 -19.37 -13.50
C VAL A 175 -18.51 -19.98 -12.11
N PRO A 176 -17.46 -19.63 -11.34
CA PRO A 176 -17.28 -20.16 -9.99
C PRO A 176 -18.48 -19.85 -9.08
N GLU A 177 -18.89 -20.80 -8.24
CA GLU A 177 -20.05 -20.68 -7.33
C GLU A 177 -19.96 -19.42 -6.44
N VAL A 178 -18.75 -19.05 -5.99
CA VAL A 178 -18.49 -17.84 -5.19
C VAL A 178 -18.95 -16.55 -5.88
N VAL A 179 -18.80 -16.46 -7.21
CA VAL A 179 -19.24 -15.28 -7.98
C VAL A 179 -20.77 -15.22 -8.06
N LEU A 180 -21.43 -16.37 -8.16
CA LEU A 180 -22.88 -16.47 -8.17
C LEU A 180 -23.47 -16.15 -6.78
N GLU A 181 -22.79 -16.57 -5.71
CA GLU A 181 -23.15 -16.25 -4.32
C GLU A 181 -23.01 -14.73 -4.05
N GLU A 182 -21.93 -14.10 -4.51
CA GLU A 182 -21.72 -12.65 -4.39
C GLU A 182 -22.79 -11.84 -5.18
N GLU A 183 -23.13 -12.26 -6.40
CA GLU A 183 -24.22 -11.63 -7.16
C GLU A 183 -25.59 -11.83 -6.49
N ALA A 184 -25.79 -12.96 -5.80
CA ALA A 184 -27.02 -13.24 -5.07
C ALA A 184 -27.14 -12.32 -3.84
N GLU A 185 -26.06 -12.09 -3.10
CA GLU A 185 -26.02 -11.10 -2.03
C GLU A 185 -26.32 -9.69 -2.55
N GLU A 186 -25.75 -9.29 -3.69
CA GLU A 186 -26.02 -7.98 -4.30
C GLU A 186 -27.47 -7.85 -4.80
N ALA A 187 -28.05 -8.92 -5.36
CA ALA A 187 -29.47 -8.97 -5.73
C ALA A 187 -30.39 -8.84 -4.50
N LEU A 188 -30.00 -9.42 -3.36
CA LEU A 188 -30.72 -9.30 -2.10
C LEU A 188 -30.61 -7.87 -1.53
N GLU A 189 -29.41 -7.30 -1.46
CA GLU A 189 -29.19 -5.93 -0.95
C GLU A 189 -29.92 -4.86 -1.78
N SER A 190 -30.02 -5.08 -3.10
CA SER A 190 -30.72 -4.18 -4.02
C SER A 190 -32.23 -4.43 -4.12
N GLY A 191 -32.76 -5.45 -3.42
CA GLY A 191 -34.17 -5.82 -3.45
C GLY A 191 -34.64 -6.45 -4.77
N ASN A 192 -33.72 -6.91 -5.62
CA ASN A 192 -33.99 -7.53 -6.92
C ASN A 192 -34.25 -9.03 -6.77
N MET A 193 -35.42 -9.38 -6.23
CA MET A 193 -35.79 -10.77 -5.93
C MET A 193 -35.86 -11.69 -7.16
N ALA A 194 -36.18 -11.14 -8.35
CA ALA A 194 -36.20 -11.90 -9.59
C ALA A 194 -34.80 -12.35 -10.04
N ARG A 195 -33.78 -11.51 -9.82
CA ARG A 195 -32.39 -11.86 -10.10
C ARG A 195 -31.84 -12.84 -9.06
N LEU A 196 -32.22 -12.67 -7.79
CA LEU A 196 -31.86 -13.58 -6.72
C LEU A 196 -32.38 -15.02 -6.98
N GLU A 197 -33.63 -15.14 -7.43
CA GLU A 197 -34.24 -16.44 -7.78
C GLU A 197 -33.48 -17.13 -8.93
N GLN A 198 -33.13 -16.38 -9.99
CA GLN A 198 -32.33 -16.91 -11.12
C GLN A 198 -30.93 -17.37 -10.70
N LEU A 199 -30.28 -16.66 -9.78
CA LEU A 199 -28.95 -17.00 -9.29
C LEU A 199 -29.00 -18.22 -8.36
N ALA A 200 -30.05 -18.32 -7.53
CA ALA A 200 -30.28 -19.49 -6.68
C ALA A 200 -30.51 -20.77 -7.52
N GLU A 201 -31.26 -20.69 -8.61
CA GLU A 201 -31.46 -21.82 -9.54
C GLU A 201 -30.12 -22.26 -10.18
N LYS A 202 -29.29 -21.31 -10.63
CA LYS A 202 -27.97 -21.61 -11.21
C LYS A 202 -27.00 -22.27 -10.22
N ILE A 203 -26.99 -21.82 -8.96
CA ILE A 203 -26.16 -22.42 -7.90
C ILE A 203 -26.63 -23.86 -7.62
N LEU A 204 -27.94 -24.12 -7.67
CA LEU A 204 -28.50 -25.46 -7.49
C LEU A 204 -28.21 -26.39 -8.68
N GLU A 205 -28.20 -25.85 -9.91
CA GLU A 205 -27.89 -26.61 -11.13
C GLU A 205 -26.40 -26.95 -11.26
N GLY A 206 -25.51 -26.03 -10.85
CA GLY A 206 -24.04 -26.23 -10.89
C GLY A 206 -23.50 -27.28 -9.92
N LYS A 207 -24.28 -27.72 -8.93
CA LYS A 207 -23.89 -28.78 -7.97
C LYS A 207 -23.88 -30.20 -8.55
N ASN A 208 -24.37 -30.38 -9.78
CA ASN A 208 -24.44 -31.69 -10.45
C ASN A 208 -23.31 -31.93 -11.47
N ASP A 209 -22.38 -30.98 -11.63
CA ASP A 209 -21.26 -31.11 -12.56
C ASP A 209 -19.94 -31.18 -11.76
N ASP A 210 -19.29 -32.34 -11.76
CA ASP A 210 -17.98 -32.61 -11.11
C ASP A 210 -16.81 -31.89 -11.83
N GLY A 211 -17.08 -30.75 -12.46
CA GLY A 211 -16.13 -29.91 -13.18
C GLY A 211 -15.34 -29.01 -12.24
N GLN A 212 -14.66 -29.54 -11.23
CA GLN A 212 -13.60 -28.76 -10.58
C GLN A 212 -12.52 -28.46 -11.64
N PRO A 213 -12.15 -27.18 -11.86
CA PRO A 213 -11.10 -26.86 -12.81
C PRO A 213 -9.82 -27.57 -12.39
N THR A 214 -9.21 -28.29 -13.33
CA THR A 214 -7.92 -28.95 -13.09
C THR A 214 -6.86 -27.90 -12.78
N SER A 215 -5.84 -28.25 -11.99
CA SER A 215 -4.77 -27.32 -11.62
C SER A 215 -4.11 -26.66 -12.84
N GLU A 216 -4.07 -27.33 -13.99
CA GLU A 216 -3.58 -26.79 -15.27
C GLU A 216 -4.50 -25.74 -15.91
N GLN A 217 -5.82 -25.82 -15.69
CA GLN A 217 -6.79 -24.83 -16.16
C GLN A 217 -6.78 -23.55 -15.30
N LEU A 218 -6.60 -23.68 -13.98
CA LEU A 218 -6.38 -22.52 -13.08
C LEU A 218 -5.03 -21.82 -13.37
N LEU A 219 -4.04 -22.55 -13.89
CA LEU A 219 -2.73 -22.02 -14.31
C LEU A 219 -2.75 -21.40 -15.72
N ALA A 220 -3.77 -21.71 -16.54
CA ALA A 220 -3.88 -21.21 -17.90
C ALA A 220 -4.34 -19.76 -17.98
N ASP A 221 -4.93 -19.21 -16.90
CA ASP A 221 -5.24 -17.78 -16.75
C ASP A 221 -3.97 -16.96 -16.47
N LYS A 222 -3.12 -16.90 -17.49
CA LYS A 222 -2.09 -15.90 -17.82
C LYS A 222 -1.57 -15.03 -16.66
N HIS A 223 -0.93 -15.63 -15.66
CA HIS A 223 0.16 -14.93 -14.96
C HIS A 223 1.40 -15.00 -15.83
N GLN A 224 1.52 -14.05 -16.76
CA GLN A 224 2.76 -13.90 -17.51
C GLN A 224 3.87 -13.52 -16.54
N HIS A 225 4.93 -14.33 -16.50
CA HIS A 225 6.14 -13.94 -15.81
C HIS A 225 6.63 -12.61 -16.39
N PRO A 226 6.91 -11.62 -15.54
CA PRO A 226 7.32 -10.31 -16.02
C PRO A 226 8.70 -10.38 -16.69
N ASP A 227 8.97 -9.44 -17.59
CA ASP A 227 10.33 -9.23 -18.10
C ASP A 227 11.25 -8.76 -16.97
N ASP A 228 12.56 -8.97 -17.14
CA ASP A 228 13.55 -8.53 -16.16
C ASP A 228 13.46 -7.02 -15.87
N PHE A 229 13.74 -6.65 -14.61
CA PHE A 229 13.82 -5.27 -14.18
C PHE A 229 15.27 -4.77 -14.22
N LEU A 230 15.94 -4.98 -15.35
CA LEU A 230 17.29 -4.45 -15.55
C LEU A 230 17.25 -2.95 -15.84
N TYR A 231 18.20 -2.23 -15.28
CA TYR A 231 18.35 -0.79 -15.45
C TYR A 231 19.81 -0.36 -15.25
N GLN A 232 20.33 0.39 -16.21
CA GLN A 232 21.70 0.91 -16.13
C GLN A 232 21.72 2.28 -15.45
N PHE A 233 22.01 2.29 -14.14
CA PHE A 233 22.21 3.54 -13.41
C PHE A 233 23.43 4.29 -13.94
N SER A 234 23.29 5.61 -14.14
CA SER A 234 24.44 6.44 -14.50
C SER A 234 25.45 6.47 -13.34
N PRO A 235 26.76 6.62 -13.62
CA PRO A 235 27.77 6.74 -12.57
C PRO A 235 27.47 7.84 -11.55
N ALA A 236 26.89 8.96 -11.99
CA ALA A 236 26.49 10.07 -11.13
C ALA A 236 25.33 9.72 -10.18
N VAL A 237 24.44 8.80 -10.56
CA VAL A 237 23.40 8.28 -9.66
C VAL A 237 24.03 7.38 -8.60
N ILE A 238 24.93 6.47 -9.01
CA ILE A 238 25.62 5.54 -8.10
C ILE A 238 26.47 6.31 -7.08
N GLU A 239 27.22 7.32 -7.52
CA GLU A 239 28.03 8.16 -6.64
C GLU A 239 27.17 8.90 -5.61
N ARG A 240 26.05 9.50 -6.03
CA ARG A 240 25.12 10.17 -5.11
C ARG A 240 24.46 9.18 -4.15
N ALA A 241 24.02 8.02 -4.64
CA ALA A 241 23.44 6.96 -3.83
C ALA A 241 24.40 6.50 -2.71
N ALA A 242 25.69 6.36 -3.01
CA ALA A 242 26.71 5.97 -2.04
C ALA A 242 26.86 6.97 -0.89
N GLN A 243 26.66 8.28 -1.13
CA GLN A 243 26.68 9.31 -0.08
C GLN A 243 25.57 9.11 0.96
N PHE A 244 24.48 8.43 0.58
CA PHE A 244 23.37 8.08 1.45
C PHE A 244 23.46 6.65 2.01
N GLY A 245 24.54 5.92 1.73
CA GLY A 245 24.74 4.53 2.17
C GLY A 245 24.06 3.49 1.27
N LEU A 246 23.59 3.88 0.09
CA LEU A 246 22.99 2.98 -0.90
C LEU A 246 24.06 2.45 -1.86
N SER A 247 24.09 1.13 -2.07
CA SER A 247 24.93 0.47 -3.07
C SER A 247 24.07 -0.09 -4.20
N HIS A 248 24.62 -0.10 -5.42
CA HIS A 248 23.99 -0.76 -6.56
C HIS A 248 24.13 -2.28 -6.44
N TYR A 249 23.01 -2.97 -6.67
CA TYR A 249 22.93 -4.42 -6.75
C TYR A 249 22.26 -4.81 -8.06
N GLN A 250 22.86 -5.79 -8.72
CA GLN A 250 22.22 -6.57 -9.77
C GLN A 250 21.91 -7.94 -9.18
N VAL A 251 20.63 -8.25 -9.03
CA VAL A 251 20.17 -9.52 -8.48
C VAL A 251 19.82 -10.46 -9.61
N ALA A 252 20.27 -11.71 -9.52
CA ALA A 252 19.98 -12.72 -10.52
C ALA A 252 18.52 -13.17 -10.49
N GLU A 253 18.06 -13.69 -11.63
CA GLU A 253 16.79 -14.40 -11.73
C GLU A 253 16.86 -15.72 -10.97
N ASN A 254 15.89 -15.95 -10.08
CA ASN A 254 15.65 -17.23 -9.42
C ASN A 254 14.21 -17.73 -9.67
N SER A 255 13.54 -17.22 -10.71
CA SER A 255 12.13 -17.52 -11.01
C SER A 255 11.86 -19.02 -11.06
N GLN A 256 12.73 -19.81 -11.69
CA GLN A 256 12.56 -21.26 -11.86
C GLN A 256 12.60 -22.03 -10.54
N GLU A 257 13.45 -21.62 -9.60
CA GLU A 257 13.57 -22.25 -8.28
C GLU A 257 12.27 -22.10 -7.48
N TYR A 258 11.60 -20.96 -7.62
CA TYR A 258 10.39 -20.62 -6.85
C TYR A 258 9.08 -20.74 -7.66
N ALA A 259 9.14 -20.95 -8.97
CA ALA A 259 7.97 -21.07 -9.85
C ALA A 259 6.96 -22.15 -9.38
N PRO A 260 7.39 -23.35 -8.93
CA PRO A 260 6.47 -24.37 -8.40
C PRO A 260 5.74 -23.93 -7.12
N LEU A 261 6.23 -22.87 -6.45
CA LEU A 261 5.71 -22.35 -5.19
C LEU A 261 4.82 -21.11 -5.43
N SER A 262 5.09 -20.35 -6.49
CA SER A 262 4.30 -19.18 -6.90
C SER A 262 2.82 -19.52 -7.11
N ARG A 263 2.48 -20.73 -7.56
CA ARG A 263 1.09 -21.19 -7.74
C ARG A 263 0.25 -21.11 -6.45
N PHE A 264 0.88 -21.26 -5.28
CA PHE A 264 0.17 -21.23 -4.00
C PHE A 264 -0.12 -19.80 -3.54
N ALA A 265 0.67 -18.82 -3.99
CA ALA A 265 0.52 -17.42 -3.59
C ALA A 265 -0.65 -16.68 -4.30
N TRP A 266 -1.24 -17.30 -5.34
CA TRP A 266 -2.31 -16.69 -6.15
C TRP A 266 -3.72 -16.86 -5.59
N HIS A 267 -3.95 -17.82 -4.69
CA HIS A 267 -5.26 -18.12 -4.12
C HIS A 267 -5.22 -18.08 -2.58
N PRO A 268 -5.09 -16.88 -1.97
CA PRO A 268 -5.06 -16.75 -0.53
C PRO A 268 -6.37 -17.26 0.02
N THR A 269 -6.24 -18.16 0.96
CA THR A 269 -7.36 -18.83 1.56
C THR A 269 -7.35 -18.41 3.02
N PHE A 270 -8.31 -17.58 3.42
CA PHE A 270 -8.41 -17.07 4.79
C PHE A 270 -8.71 -18.21 5.76
N THR A 271 -7.70 -18.74 6.45
CA THR A 271 -7.85 -19.82 7.45
C THR A 271 -8.51 -19.37 8.75
N ASP A 272 -8.86 -18.09 8.91
CA ASP A 272 -9.28 -17.53 10.20
C ASP A 272 -10.81 -17.40 10.36
N VAL A 273 -11.63 -18.19 9.66
CA VAL A 273 -13.08 -18.21 9.94
C VAL A 273 -13.30 -19.02 11.22
N GLU A 274 -14.08 -18.49 12.19
CA GLU A 274 -14.33 -19.06 13.53
C GLU A 274 -15.67 -19.81 13.73
N ASP A 275 -16.65 -19.88 12.78
CA ASP A 275 -17.83 -20.81 12.98
C ASP A 275 -18.42 -21.69 11.81
N ARG A 276 -17.83 -22.87 11.44
CA ARG A 276 -18.27 -23.96 10.48
C ARG A 276 -17.36 -25.24 10.46
N GLU A 277 -16.92 -25.82 11.60
CA GLU A 277 -15.49 -26.24 11.74
C GLU A 277 -14.59 -25.43 10.77
N PRO A 278 -14.80 -24.12 10.82
CA PRO A 278 -14.62 -23.08 9.79
C PRO A 278 -13.14 -22.83 9.45
N HIS A 279 -12.27 -23.57 10.12
CA HIS A 279 -10.94 -23.20 10.53
C HIS A 279 -9.85 -23.90 9.75
N VAL A 280 -10.14 -25.02 9.10
CA VAL A 280 -9.09 -25.80 8.44
C VAL A 280 -9.16 -25.52 6.96
N LEU A 281 -8.51 -24.43 6.62
CA LEU A 281 -7.92 -24.38 5.32
C LEU A 281 -6.70 -25.28 5.32
N GLN A 282 -6.83 -26.38 4.57
CA GLN A 282 -5.68 -27.18 4.19
C GLN A 282 -4.79 -26.24 3.38
N VAL A 283 -3.77 -25.67 4.05
CA VAL A 283 -2.55 -25.30 3.33
C VAL A 283 -2.24 -26.55 2.51
N PRO A 284 -2.13 -26.46 1.17
CA PRO A 284 -1.79 -27.64 0.39
C PRO A 284 -0.60 -28.30 1.07
N ASP A 285 -0.56 -29.62 1.15
CA ASP A 285 0.69 -30.32 1.46
C ASP A 285 1.64 -29.93 0.32
N ILE A 286 2.31 -28.79 0.49
CA ILE A 286 3.21 -28.24 -0.50
C ILE A 286 4.35 -29.24 -0.52
N PRO A 287 4.54 -29.97 -1.63
CA PRO A 287 5.61 -30.93 -1.70
C PRO A 287 6.92 -30.14 -1.68
N PHE A 288 7.60 -30.19 -0.54
CA PHE A 288 8.93 -29.65 -0.37
C PHE A 288 9.94 -30.77 -0.51
N ASP A 289 11.07 -30.47 -1.14
CA ASP A 289 12.21 -31.37 -1.10
C ASP A 289 12.67 -31.57 0.35
N ASP A 290 13.16 -32.76 0.70
CA ASP A 290 13.60 -33.11 2.06
C ASP A 290 14.66 -32.13 2.61
N ASN A 291 15.44 -31.51 1.72
CA ASN A 291 16.50 -30.56 2.06
C ASN A 291 16.02 -29.10 2.19
N THR A 292 14.73 -28.82 1.97
CA THR A 292 14.18 -27.46 2.08
C THR A 292 14.24 -26.99 3.53
N PRO A 293 14.86 -25.83 3.83
CA PRO A 293 14.90 -25.30 5.20
C PRO A 293 13.49 -25.08 5.76
N GLU A 294 13.27 -25.45 7.02
CA GLU A 294 11.94 -25.37 7.65
C GLU A 294 11.38 -23.95 7.67
N ALA A 295 12.23 -22.96 7.92
CA ALA A 295 11.83 -21.56 7.86
C ALA A 295 11.45 -21.10 6.45
N LEU A 296 12.05 -21.68 5.40
CA LEU A 296 11.64 -21.40 4.03
C LEU A 296 10.28 -22.03 3.74
N LYS A 297 10.02 -23.25 4.22
CA LYS A 297 8.69 -23.88 4.13
C LYS A 297 7.63 -23.00 4.80
N ALA A 298 7.89 -22.55 6.03
CA ALA A 298 6.99 -21.67 6.77
C ALA A 298 6.71 -20.37 6.01
N ARG A 299 7.74 -19.72 5.45
CA ARG A 299 7.60 -18.52 4.62
C ARG A 299 6.70 -18.76 3.40
N ILE A 300 6.86 -19.89 2.72
CA ILE A 300 6.05 -20.24 1.54
C ILE A 300 4.60 -20.50 1.94
N GLN A 301 4.38 -21.24 3.03
CA GLN A 301 3.04 -21.49 3.58
C GLN A 301 2.33 -20.19 3.92
N MET A 302 3.04 -19.18 4.43
CA MET A 302 2.44 -17.86 4.68
C MET A 302 1.91 -17.19 3.42
N PHE A 303 2.64 -17.24 2.31
CA PHE A 303 2.15 -16.74 1.02
C PHE A 303 0.94 -17.50 0.49
N ALA A 304 0.80 -18.78 0.85
CA ALA A 304 -0.36 -19.59 0.48
C ALA A 304 -1.62 -19.21 1.27
N VAL A 305 -1.46 -18.82 2.53
CA VAL A 305 -2.59 -18.57 3.46
C VAL A 305 -3.04 -17.11 3.43
N HIS A 306 -2.12 -16.16 3.32
CA HIS A 306 -2.45 -14.73 3.44
C HIS A 306 -2.20 -13.96 2.14
N PRO A 307 -3.07 -13.00 1.78
CA PRO A 307 -2.72 -11.98 0.81
C PRO A 307 -1.66 -11.04 1.39
N PHE A 308 -0.73 -10.64 0.53
CA PHE A 308 0.27 -9.62 0.85
C PHE A 308 0.05 -8.41 -0.04
N ILE A 309 0.35 -7.22 0.48
CA ILE A 309 0.42 -5.97 -0.28
C ILE A 309 1.77 -5.32 -0.05
N ASN A 310 2.28 -4.60 -1.04
CA ASN A 310 3.46 -3.76 -0.88
C ASN A 310 3.11 -2.39 -0.25
N SER A 311 4.08 -1.51 -0.03
CA SER A 311 3.81 -0.15 0.52
C SER A 311 3.00 0.75 -0.41
N SER A 312 2.80 0.38 -1.68
CA SER A 312 1.85 1.06 -2.57
C SER A 312 0.44 0.49 -2.48
N GLY A 313 0.20 -0.53 -1.65
CA GLY A 313 -1.13 -1.12 -1.50
C GLY A 313 -1.50 -2.19 -2.53
N VAL A 314 -0.67 -2.33 -3.56
CA VAL A 314 -0.83 -3.32 -4.62
C VAL A 314 -0.47 -4.68 -4.08
N ARG A 315 -1.20 -5.73 -4.52
CA ARG A 315 -0.91 -7.11 -4.14
C ARG A 315 0.56 -7.44 -4.39
N PHE A 316 1.20 -8.12 -3.45
CA PHE A 316 2.62 -8.43 -3.52
C PHE A 316 2.83 -9.91 -3.75
N LEU A 317 3.55 -10.22 -4.84
CA LEU A 317 3.98 -11.58 -5.17
C LEU A 317 5.47 -11.53 -5.57
N PRO A 318 6.31 -12.44 -5.06
CA PRO A 318 7.72 -12.47 -5.44
C PRO A 318 7.87 -12.89 -6.91
N HIS A 319 8.26 -11.96 -7.78
CA HIS A 319 8.50 -12.28 -9.19
C HIS A 319 9.82 -13.04 -9.42
N MET A 320 10.82 -12.81 -8.56
CA MET A 320 12.14 -13.44 -8.61
C MET A 320 12.86 -13.30 -9.98
N VAL A 321 12.56 -12.25 -10.73
CA VAL A 321 13.24 -11.92 -12.00
C VAL A 321 14.60 -11.28 -11.75
N ALA A 322 15.42 -11.08 -12.80
CA ALA A 322 16.65 -10.31 -12.65
C ALA A 322 16.33 -8.82 -12.47
N GLU A 323 17.01 -8.14 -11.55
CA GLU A 323 16.67 -6.76 -11.19
C GLU A 323 17.91 -5.92 -10.85
N ASP A 324 17.94 -4.69 -11.35
CA ASP A 324 18.88 -3.64 -10.91
C ASP A 324 18.20 -2.69 -9.92
N LEU A 325 18.85 -2.45 -8.79
CA LEU A 325 18.33 -1.56 -7.76
C LEU A 325 19.43 -0.97 -6.85
N LEU A 326 19.04 -0.04 -5.98
CA LEU A 326 19.92 0.53 -4.95
C LEU A 326 19.44 0.10 -3.57
N VAL A 327 20.31 -0.43 -2.72
CA VAL A 327 19.95 -0.91 -1.36
C VAL A 327 20.93 -0.36 -0.35
N GLU A 328 20.44 -0.02 0.83
CA GLU A 328 21.33 0.33 1.94
C GLU A 328 22.24 -0.85 2.28
N ASP A 329 23.56 -0.63 2.19
CA ASP A 329 24.57 -1.66 2.41
C ASP A 329 25.33 -1.38 3.71
N PHE A 330 24.77 -1.88 4.80
CA PHE A 330 25.42 -1.92 6.11
C PHE A 330 25.29 -3.32 6.74
N PRO A 331 26.28 -3.75 7.54
CA PRO A 331 26.22 -5.02 8.24
C PRO A 331 25.17 -4.98 9.36
N GLU A 332 24.52 -6.11 9.62
CA GLU A 332 23.67 -6.27 10.80
C GLU A 332 24.56 -6.24 12.05
N PRO A 333 24.33 -5.32 13.00
CA PRO A 333 25.12 -5.32 14.23
C PRO A 333 24.70 -6.48 15.14
N GLU A 334 25.62 -6.88 16.00
CA GLU A 334 25.30 -7.79 17.10
C GLU A 334 24.22 -7.19 18.02
N ALA A 335 23.52 -8.05 18.77
CA ALA A 335 22.46 -7.60 19.66
C ALA A 335 22.97 -6.58 20.70
N GLY A 336 22.40 -5.36 20.69
CA GLY A 336 22.84 -4.25 21.54
C GLY A 336 24.01 -3.43 20.99
N GLY A 337 24.47 -3.74 19.77
CA GLY A 337 25.47 -2.96 19.05
C GLY A 337 24.93 -1.64 18.52
N VAL A 338 25.84 -0.76 18.09
CA VAL A 338 25.51 0.55 17.52
C VAL A 338 25.14 0.38 16.05
N PHE A 339 23.98 0.90 15.66
CA PHE A 339 23.57 0.96 14.26
C PHE A 339 24.32 2.08 13.54
N PRO A 340 24.72 1.86 12.27
CA PRO A 340 25.34 2.92 11.50
C PRO A 340 24.33 4.02 11.21
N ASP A 341 24.70 5.25 11.55
CA ASP A 341 24.02 6.44 11.07
C ASP A 341 24.12 6.49 9.53
N GLY A 342 23.05 6.98 8.89
CA GLY A 342 23.00 7.09 7.44
C GLY A 342 22.50 8.46 7.01
N GLY A 343 23.07 9.00 5.94
CA GLY A 343 22.56 10.23 5.31
C GLY A 343 21.08 10.10 4.96
N LEU A 344 20.64 8.89 4.57
CA LEU A 344 19.25 8.61 4.21
C LEU A 344 18.29 8.78 5.39
N LEU A 345 18.62 8.25 6.57
CA LEU A 345 17.77 8.40 7.77
C LEU A 345 17.57 9.88 8.10
N LYS A 346 18.67 10.65 8.08
CA LYS A 346 18.63 12.08 8.34
C LYS A 346 17.76 12.82 7.32
N PHE A 347 17.85 12.46 6.04
CA PHE A 347 17.01 13.04 5.00
C PHE A 347 15.53 12.73 5.23
N LEU A 348 15.21 11.49 5.63
CA LEU A 348 13.84 11.06 5.96
C LEU A 348 13.32 11.64 7.29
N GLY A 349 14.14 12.39 8.04
CA GLY A 349 13.77 12.89 9.36
C GLY A 349 13.69 11.81 10.44
N LEU A 350 14.33 10.66 10.21
CA LEU A 350 14.39 9.54 11.15
C LEU A 350 15.68 9.63 11.97
N ASN A 351 15.54 9.58 13.30
CA ASN A 351 16.68 9.79 14.21
C ASN A 351 17.57 8.55 14.35
N GLN A 352 17.05 7.36 14.06
CA GLN A 352 17.71 6.07 14.27
C GLN A 352 17.04 4.98 13.44
N ARG A 353 17.70 3.83 13.25
CA ARG A 353 17.19 2.69 12.45
C ARG A 353 16.22 1.78 13.22
N SER A 354 16.39 1.70 14.52
CA SER A 354 15.59 0.85 15.41
C SER A 354 14.58 1.68 16.19
N LEU A 355 13.70 1.01 16.96
CA LEU A 355 12.61 1.67 17.70
C LEU A 355 11.69 2.53 16.81
N LEU A 356 11.67 2.23 15.51
CA LEU A 356 10.69 2.78 14.58
C LEU A 356 9.54 1.79 14.47
N ASP A 357 8.31 2.29 14.52
CA ASP A 357 7.16 1.50 14.13
C ASP A 357 6.88 1.69 12.63
N ARG A 358 6.05 0.82 12.06
CA ARG A 358 5.77 0.86 10.62
C ARG A 358 5.07 2.15 10.21
N GLN A 359 4.21 2.70 11.05
CA GLN A 359 3.48 3.94 10.74
C GLN A 359 4.43 5.14 10.60
N THR A 360 5.43 5.22 11.47
CA THR A 360 6.48 6.26 11.43
C THR A 360 7.30 6.14 10.14
N ILE A 361 7.67 4.92 9.75
CA ILE A 361 8.43 4.67 8.53
C ILE A 361 7.62 5.08 7.29
N GLU A 362 6.37 4.66 7.18
CA GLU A 362 5.51 5.02 6.04
C GLU A 362 5.28 6.53 5.95
N ALA A 363 5.06 7.20 7.09
CA ALA A 363 4.89 8.65 7.12
C ALA A 363 6.14 9.37 6.59
N ALA A 364 7.34 8.90 6.96
CA ALA A 364 8.60 9.45 6.47
C ALA A 364 8.81 9.20 4.97
N LEU A 365 8.55 7.98 4.49
CA LEU A 365 8.63 7.64 3.06
C LEU A 365 7.65 8.45 2.23
N LEU A 366 6.42 8.62 2.70
CA LEU A 366 5.38 9.38 2.01
C LEU A 366 5.68 10.89 2.00
N ALA A 367 6.32 11.42 3.04
CA ALA A 367 6.69 12.83 3.13
C ALA A 367 7.95 13.19 2.32
N HIS A 368 8.93 12.29 2.27
CA HIS A 368 10.29 12.60 1.80
C HIS A 368 10.80 11.70 0.68
N GLY A 369 10.20 10.53 0.45
CA GLY A 369 10.71 9.50 -0.47
C GLY A 369 10.79 9.97 -1.93
N ASN A 370 9.73 10.58 -2.46
CA ASN A 370 9.74 11.09 -3.84
C ASN A 370 10.75 12.22 -4.03
N THR A 371 10.84 13.13 -3.05
CA THR A 371 11.83 14.22 -3.06
C THR A 371 13.25 13.68 -3.01
N PHE A 372 13.52 12.63 -2.23
CA PHE A 372 14.82 11.96 -2.20
C PHE A 372 15.19 11.38 -3.58
N VAL A 373 14.27 10.61 -4.18
CA VAL A 373 14.48 9.97 -5.49
C VAL A 373 14.74 11.03 -6.57
N GLU A 374 13.96 12.11 -6.59
CA GLU A 374 14.07 13.16 -7.59
C GLU A 374 15.29 14.08 -7.38
N GLN A 375 15.43 14.65 -6.18
CA GLN A 375 16.38 15.75 -5.95
C GLN A 375 17.77 15.24 -5.58
N GLU A 376 17.86 14.20 -4.75
CA GLU A 376 19.15 13.68 -4.30
C GLU A 376 19.71 12.68 -5.32
N LEU A 377 18.89 11.76 -5.82
CA LEU A 377 19.34 10.75 -6.78
C LEU A 377 19.18 11.17 -8.25
N GLY A 378 18.37 12.17 -8.58
CA GLY A 378 18.12 12.56 -9.97
C GLY A 378 17.41 11.49 -10.79
N LEU A 379 16.62 10.64 -10.14
CA LEU A 379 15.79 9.61 -10.77
C LEU A 379 14.35 10.10 -10.87
N ASP A 380 13.60 9.59 -11.86
CA ASP A 380 12.18 9.94 -12.00
C ASP A 380 11.34 9.20 -10.94
N PRO A 381 10.65 9.89 -10.01
CA PRO A 381 9.80 9.25 -9.01
C PRO A 381 8.55 8.58 -9.61
N ARG A 382 8.26 8.76 -10.90
CA ARG A 382 7.27 7.97 -11.66
C ARG A 382 7.80 6.60 -12.06
N GLN A 383 9.12 6.43 -12.14
CA GLN A 383 9.78 5.17 -12.50
C GLN A 383 10.41 4.48 -11.29
N PHE A 384 10.79 5.23 -10.26
CA PHE A 384 11.46 4.71 -9.08
C PHE A 384 10.73 5.11 -7.79
N LYS A 385 10.84 4.26 -6.77
CA LYS A 385 10.28 4.53 -5.44
C LYS A 385 11.27 4.09 -4.36
N LEU A 386 11.42 4.90 -3.32
CA LEU A 386 12.09 4.50 -2.09
C LEU A 386 11.12 3.73 -1.19
N VAL A 387 11.51 2.54 -0.77
CA VAL A 387 10.70 1.62 0.05
C VAL A 387 11.57 1.00 1.16
N CYS A 388 10.94 0.39 2.16
CA CYS A 388 11.67 -0.62 2.96
C CYS A 388 12.12 -1.74 2.03
N ILE A 389 13.18 -2.47 2.38
CA ILE A 389 13.65 -3.57 1.54
C ILE A 389 12.54 -4.62 1.37
N PRO A 390 12.15 -4.98 0.13
CA PRO A 390 11.19 -6.04 -0.11
C PRO A 390 11.71 -7.40 0.38
N ALA A 391 10.83 -8.24 0.91
CA ALA A 391 11.22 -9.47 1.60
C ALA A 391 11.99 -10.45 0.68
N ASP A 392 11.66 -10.49 -0.61
CA ASP A 392 12.33 -11.33 -1.61
C ASP A 392 13.74 -10.82 -1.94
N LEU A 393 13.95 -9.50 -1.98
CA LEU A 393 15.27 -8.93 -2.15
C LEU A 393 16.13 -9.07 -0.91
N HIS A 394 15.54 -8.94 0.27
CA HIS A 394 16.26 -9.23 1.51
C HIS A 394 16.79 -10.66 1.50
N LEU A 395 15.97 -11.63 1.07
CA LEU A 395 16.39 -13.02 0.92
C LEU A 395 17.55 -13.16 -0.07
N ARG A 396 17.37 -12.71 -1.32
CA ARG A 396 18.36 -12.93 -2.41
C ARG A 396 19.68 -12.20 -2.16
N ILE A 397 19.62 -10.93 -1.75
CA ILE A 397 20.82 -10.14 -1.46
C ILE A 397 21.47 -10.57 -0.15
N GLY A 398 20.66 -10.88 0.86
CA GLY A 398 21.14 -11.22 2.18
C GLY A 398 21.84 -12.57 2.25
N GLN A 399 21.53 -13.52 1.35
CA GLN A 399 22.30 -14.76 1.20
C GLN A 399 23.78 -14.47 0.89
N ASP A 400 24.06 -13.54 -0.01
CA ASP A 400 25.43 -13.15 -0.38
C ASP A 400 26.09 -12.26 0.68
N ARG A 401 25.29 -11.45 1.38
CA ARG A 401 25.78 -10.46 2.35
C ARG A 401 25.80 -10.96 3.80
N GLY A 402 25.39 -12.20 4.04
CA GLY A 402 25.35 -12.79 5.38
C GLY A 402 24.34 -12.10 6.31
N TRP A 403 23.24 -11.59 5.77
CA TRP A 403 22.11 -11.12 6.58
C TRP A 403 21.36 -12.32 7.18
N GLY A 404 20.57 -12.08 8.22
CA GLY A 404 19.85 -13.16 8.87
C GLY A 404 20.66 -13.94 9.91
N GLN A 405 21.86 -13.47 10.26
CA GLN A 405 22.76 -14.15 11.19
C GLN A 405 22.68 -13.58 12.61
N GLN A 406 22.06 -12.40 12.75
CA GLN A 406 21.92 -11.71 14.04
C GLN A 406 20.53 -11.89 14.65
N LYS A 407 20.42 -11.63 15.95
CA LYS A 407 19.16 -11.69 16.71
C LYS A 407 18.35 -10.41 16.55
N ILE A 408 18.11 -10.04 15.30
CA ILE A 408 17.46 -8.78 14.92
C ILE A 408 16.51 -9.02 13.75
N TRP A 409 15.37 -8.36 13.79
CA TRP A 409 14.44 -8.31 12.66
C TRP A 409 14.72 -7.09 11.78
N THR A 410 14.38 -7.21 10.51
CA THR A 410 14.33 -6.12 9.54
C THR A 410 12.87 -5.91 9.13
N HIS A 411 12.41 -4.66 9.14
CA HIS A 411 11.14 -4.28 8.50
C HIS A 411 11.23 -4.51 6.99
N PHE A 412 10.30 -5.28 6.44
CA PHE A 412 10.17 -5.47 5.00
C PHE A 412 9.14 -4.55 4.40
N ASP A 413 9.20 -4.33 3.08
CA ASP A 413 8.15 -3.60 2.39
C ASP A 413 6.80 -4.30 2.52
N GLY A 414 5.75 -3.52 2.82
CA GLY A 414 4.38 -3.99 2.73
C GLY A 414 3.81 -4.61 4.00
N TYR A 415 2.67 -5.26 3.81
CA TYR A 415 1.81 -5.80 4.86
C TYR A 415 1.27 -7.17 4.47
N MET A 416 1.06 -7.99 5.48
CA MET A 416 0.16 -9.14 5.42
C MET A 416 -1.26 -8.66 5.71
N VAL A 417 -2.19 -9.02 4.83
CA VAL A 417 -3.60 -8.69 4.98
C VAL A 417 -4.28 -9.84 5.73
N MET A 418 -4.91 -9.48 6.85
CA MET A 418 -5.73 -10.37 7.66
C MET A 418 -7.20 -10.15 7.29
N GLU A 419 -8.07 -11.00 7.83
CA GLU A 419 -9.52 -10.85 7.72
C GLU A 419 -10.00 -9.43 8.15
N ALA A 420 -11.09 -8.98 7.52
CA ALA A 420 -11.68 -7.65 7.68
C ALA A 420 -10.74 -6.49 7.30
N GLY A 421 -9.76 -6.74 6.42
CA GLY A 421 -8.84 -5.72 5.92
C GLY A 421 -7.81 -5.23 6.97
N ARG A 422 -7.68 -5.94 8.09
CA ARG A 422 -6.64 -5.66 9.09
C ARG A 422 -5.26 -5.96 8.50
N ARG A 423 -4.24 -5.20 8.91
CA ARG A 423 -2.90 -5.28 8.32
C ARG A 423 -1.85 -5.50 9.39
N ARG A 424 -0.94 -6.45 9.14
CA ARG A 424 0.28 -6.66 9.92
C ARG A 424 1.49 -6.24 9.09
N ALA A 425 2.37 -5.45 9.67
CA ALA A 425 3.59 -5.02 8.98
C ALA A 425 4.51 -6.23 8.79
N LEU A 426 5.19 -6.31 7.65
CA LEU A 426 6.12 -7.41 7.39
C LEU A 426 7.46 -7.16 8.07
N ALA A 427 8.01 -8.23 8.65
CA ALA A 427 9.36 -8.26 9.19
C ALA A 427 9.95 -9.66 9.02
N GLY A 428 11.26 -9.79 9.25
CA GLY A 428 11.95 -11.08 9.25
C GLY A 428 13.46 -10.91 9.38
N GLY A 429 14.23 -11.96 9.11
CA GLY A 429 15.69 -11.92 9.21
C GLY A 429 16.29 -12.20 10.59
N ASP A 430 15.55 -12.69 11.59
CA ASP A 430 16.18 -13.01 12.88
C ASP A 430 16.61 -14.47 12.94
N VAL A 431 17.89 -14.70 13.26
CA VAL A 431 18.51 -16.04 13.32
C VAL A 431 17.76 -17.03 14.21
N ARG A 432 17.05 -16.55 15.24
CA ARG A 432 16.28 -17.39 16.18
C ARG A 432 15.03 -18.00 15.54
N TYR A 433 14.55 -17.42 14.45
CA TYR A 433 13.31 -17.79 13.77
C TYR A 433 13.54 -18.29 12.35
N GLY A 434 14.79 -18.63 12.00
CA GLY A 434 15.15 -19.13 10.68
C GLY A 434 16.07 -18.22 9.86
N GLY A 435 16.49 -17.09 10.44
CA GLY A 435 17.47 -16.20 9.84
C GLY A 435 16.98 -15.61 8.53
N ILE A 436 17.74 -15.78 7.46
CA ILE A 436 17.45 -15.16 6.15
C ILE A 436 16.10 -15.58 5.55
N TYR A 437 15.58 -16.74 5.95
CA TYR A 437 14.29 -17.27 5.49
C TYR A 437 13.10 -16.80 6.35
N ASP A 438 13.34 -16.21 7.51
CA ASP A 438 12.30 -15.72 8.42
C ASP A 438 11.44 -14.64 7.75
N LEU A 439 10.13 -14.80 7.87
CA LEU A 439 9.10 -13.85 7.45
C LEU A 439 7.96 -13.94 8.47
N LEU A 440 7.49 -12.81 8.98
CA LEU A 440 6.38 -12.75 9.92
C LEU A 440 5.58 -11.45 9.78
N GLY A 441 4.35 -11.48 10.30
CA GLY A 441 3.49 -10.31 10.45
C GLY A 441 3.51 -9.77 11.88
N ILE A 442 3.95 -8.53 12.07
CA ILE A 442 3.97 -7.84 13.36
C ILE A 442 2.93 -6.71 13.44
N SER A 443 2.62 -6.25 14.66
CA SER A 443 1.78 -5.06 14.83
C SER A 443 2.42 -3.86 14.15
N ARG A 444 1.60 -3.01 13.52
CA ARG A 444 2.07 -1.79 12.83
C ARG A 444 2.70 -0.78 13.78
N ASN A 445 2.38 -0.86 15.07
CA ASN A 445 2.87 0.01 16.13
C ASN A 445 3.97 -0.66 16.96
N TYR A 446 4.44 -1.84 16.53
CA TYR A 446 5.55 -2.52 17.18
C TYR A 446 6.84 -1.74 16.88
N SER A 447 7.45 -1.22 17.94
CA SER A 447 8.78 -0.63 17.93
C SER A 447 9.63 -1.33 18.99
N SER A 448 10.87 -1.65 18.63
CA SER A 448 11.80 -2.36 19.51
C SER A 448 13.24 -2.08 19.08
N GLU A 449 14.19 -2.19 20.00
CA GLU A 449 15.62 -2.13 19.67
C GLU A 449 16.05 -3.33 18.80
N ARG A 450 15.25 -4.41 18.79
CA ARG A 450 15.52 -5.64 18.03
C ARG A 450 14.88 -5.67 16.65
N ILE A 451 14.37 -4.54 16.16
CA ILE A 451 13.91 -4.42 14.78
C ILE A 451 14.50 -3.17 14.15
N ILE A 452 14.94 -3.28 12.91
CA ILE A 452 15.56 -2.19 12.14
C ILE A 452 14.85 -1.94 10.82
N THR A 453 15.14 -0.78 10.24
CA THR A 453 14.77 -0.46 8.87
C THR A 453 16.00 -0.47 7.96
N ARG A 454 15.84 -1.12 6.81
CA ARG A 454 16.75 -1.06 5.66
C ARG A 454 15.93 -0.61 4.46
N PHE A 455 16.40 0.39 3.73
CA PHE A 455 15.71 0.94 2.57
C PHE A 455 16.28 0.45 1.24
N ALA A 456 15.44 0.48 0.21
CA ALA A 456 15.81 0.21 -1.17
C ALA A 456 15.11 1.20 -2.12
N VAL A 457 15.81 1.64 -3.16
CA VAL A 457 15.22 2.34 -4.31
C VAL A 457 14.99 1.32 -5.40
N VAL A 458 13.72 1.12 -5.74
CA VAL A 458 13.28 0.10 -6.68
C VAL A 458 12.52 0.71 -7.85
N GLN A 459 12.50 0.04 -8.99
CA GLN A 459 11.68 0.45 -10.13
C GLN A 459 10.20 0.20 -9.83
N ARG A 460 9.30 1.18 -9.99
CA ARG A 460 7.88 1.02 -9.66
C ARG A 460 7.23 -0.19 -10.31
N LYS A 461 7.64 -0.58 -11.54
CA LYS A 461 7.11 -1.78 -12.21
C LYS A 461 7.19 -3.06 -11.36
N ARG A 462 8.15 -3.15 -10.43
CA ARG A 462 8.26 -4.27 -9.49
C ARG A 462 7.18 -4.31 -8.39
N LEU A 463 6.52 -3.19 -8.17
CA LEU A 463 5.44 -3.00 -7.20
C LEU A 463 4.07 -3.18 -7.87
N ALA A 464 4.03 -3.46 -9.17
CA ALA A 464 2.81 -3.72 -9.92
C ALA A 464 2.59 -5.23 -10.10
N VAL A 465 1.33 -5.65 -10.06
CA VAL A 465 0.91 -7.03 -10.37
C VAL A 465 0.54 -7.18 -11.85
N TRP A 466 0.15 -6.08 -12.48
CA TRP A 466 -0.26 -6.01 -13.88
C TRP A 466 0.90 -5.45 -14.69
N GLN A 467 1.43 -6.21 -15.66
CA GLN A 467 2.57 -5.74 -16.48
C GLN A 467 2.23 -5.54 -17.96
N ASN A 468 1.21 -6.24 -18.48
CA ASN A 468 0.79 -6.10 -19.89
C ASN A 468 -0.43 -5.20 -20.11
N GLY A 469 -0.71 -4.33 -19.14
CA GLY A 469 -1.75 -3.32 -19.24
C GLY A 469 -1.36 -2.05 -18.49
N LEU A 470 -0.06 -1.71 -18.46
CA LEU A 470 0.49 -0.51 -17.82
C LEU A 470 1.06 0.50 -18.83
#